data_AF-S8E2E1-F1
#
_entry.id   AF-S8E2E1-F1
#
_cell.length_a   1.000
_cell.length_b   1.000
_cell.length_c   1.000
_cell.angle_alpha   90.00
_cell.angle_beta   90.00
_cell.angle_gamma   90.00
#
_symmetry.space_group_name_H-M   'P 1'
#
loop_
_entity.id
_entity.type
_entity.pdbx_description
1 polymer ?
#
loop_
_entity_poly.entity_id
_entity_poly.type
_entity_poly.pdbx_seq_one_letter_code
_entity_poly.pdbx_strand_id
1 'polypeptide(L)'
;MERIRAISSVSHPPASSNTPAAETRLQLLENFLDAHARIVQQIIPVATGHLGERGPFDHSKEYVVIKLAYRDDCGGNPSQAYRVESAEFWPSRAVCERYPHLRGRIEHWDALKGGPLRARRGFLGFVHVLWVARGDDFVVWQALPDHEMSSLQANALHQADGSDWLAPLRWAADNGFVYRHPRPGFPFPMMGHLKKKGAGWQWQPFSHAQLVAMGSDGVALL
;
A
#
# COMPACT_ATOMS: atom_id res chain seq x y z
N MET A 1 -7.99 10.72 3.75
CA MET A 1 -7.90 9.45 3.00
C MET A 1 -8.90 8.52 3.64
N GLU A 2 -9.92 8.11 2.91
CA GLU A 2 -10.96 7.23 3.45
C GLU A 2 -10.50 5.78 3.37
N ARG A 3 -10.74 5.01 4.43
CA ARG A 3 -10.50 3.57 4.49
C ARG A 3 -11.76 2.88 4.92
N ILE A 4 -12.05 1.77 4.27
CA ILE A 4 -13.28 1.04 4.48
C ILE A 4 -12.96 -0.42 4.76
N ARG A 5 -13.55 -0.93 5.84
CA ARG A 5 -13.43 -2.31 6.29
C ARG A 5 -14.53 -3.16 5.63
N ALA A 6 -14.13 -4.30 5.09
CA ALA A 6 -15.05 -5.39 4.87
C ALA A 6 -14.46 -6.68 5.44
N ILE A 7 -15.23 -7.32 6.32
CA ILE A 7 -14.91 -8.64 6.86
C ILE A 7 -15.82 -9.60 6.10
N SER A 8 -15.24 -10.47 5.28
CA SER A 8 -15.99 -11.59 4.73
C SER A 8 -15.94 -12.73 5.74
N SER A 9 -17.09 -13.08 6.34
CA SER A 9 -17.18 -14.21 7.25
C SER A 9 -17.33 -15.51 6.46
N VAL A 10 -16.24 -16.07 5.95
CA VAL A 10 -16.24 -17.48 5.52
C VAL A 10 -15.47 -18.27 6.55
N SER A 11 -16.11 -19.30 7.08
CA SER A 11 -15.56 -20.20 8.10
C SER A 11 -14.21 -20.78 7.65
N HIS A 12 -13.15 -20.41 8.37
CA HIS A 12 -11.78 -20.86 8.12
C HIS A 12 -11.37 -22.05 9.01
N PRO A 13 -10.42 -22.87 8.54
CA PRO A 13 -9.87 -23.99 9.32
C PRO A 13 -9.22 -23.50 10.63
N PRO A 14 -9.09 -24.38 11.65
CA PRO A 14 -8.62 -24.00 12.96
C PRO A 14 -7.20 -23.40 12.89
N ALA A 15 -7.07 -22.16 13.34
CA ALA A 15 -5.79 -21.48 13.44
C ALA A 15 -4.83 -22.27 14.35
N SER A 16 -3.53 -22.24 14.04
CA SER A 16 -2.51 -22.74 14.97
C SER A 16 -2.64 -22.01 16.31
N SER A 17 -2.32 -22.69 17.43
CA SER A 17 -2.58 -22.22 18.80
C SER A 17 -1.99 -20.86 19.18
N ASN A 18 -1.13 -20.28 18.33
CA ASN A 18 -0.41 -19.03 18.58
C ASN A 18 -0.86 -17.87 17.68
N THR A 19 -1.87 -18.07 16.82
CA THR A 19 -2.37 -17.00 15.95
C THR A 19 -3.23 -16.03 16.78
N PRO A 20 -2.93 -14.70 16.79
CA PRO A 20 -3.73 -13.72 17.53
C PRO A 20 -5.19 -13.72 17.07
N ALA A 21 -6.12 -13.20 17.86
CA ALA A 21 -7.53 -13.11 17.45
C ALA A 21 -7.72 -12.33 16.13
N ALA A 22 -8.76 -12.66 15.37
CA ALA A 22 -9.08 -12.04 14.07
C ALA A 22 -9.14 -10.50 14.15
N GLU A 23 -9.75 -9.97 15.21
CA GLU A 23 -9.82 -8.53 15.46
C GLU A 23 -8.43 -7.89 15.63
N THR A 24 -7.52 -8.56 16.33
CA THR A 24 -6.13 -8.11 16.48
C THR A 24 -5.40 -8.10 15.14
N ARG A 25 -5.60 -9.13 14.31
CA ARG A 25 -4.99 -9.22 12.98
C ARG A 25 -5.54 -8.14 12.03
N LEU A 26 -6.84 -7.86 12.10
CA LEU A 26 -7.46 -6.76 11.35
C LEU A 26 -6.89 -5.39 11.77
N GLN A 27 -6.74 -5.15 13.08
CA GLN A 27 -6.10 -3.91 13.57
C GLN A 27 -4.65 -3.79 13.11
N LEU A 28 -3.91 -4.90 13.09
CA LEU A 28 -2.55 -4.94 12.54
C LEU A 28 -2.53 -4.66 11.03
N LEU A 29 -3.53 -5.14 10.28
CA LEU A 29 -3.65 -4.87 8.84
C LEU A 29 -3.79 -3.37 8.61
N GLU A 30 -4.68 -2.71 9.32
CA GLU A 30 -4.85 -1.26 9.17
C GLU A 30 -3.59 -0.47 9.51
N ASN A 31 -2.92 -0.84 10.60
CA ASN A 31 -1.66 -0.22 11.00
C ASN A 31 -0.55 -0.50 9.98
N PHE A 32 -0.53 -1.69 9.36
CA PHE A 32 0.37 -2.04 8.27
C PHE A 32 0.11 -1.16 7.04
N LEU A 33 -1.15 -0.94 6.67
CA LEU A 33 -1.53 -0.04 5.58
C LEU A 33 -1.15 1.41 5.88
N ASP A 34 -1.23 1.86 7.15
CA ASP A 34 -0.76 3.19 7.54
C ASP A 34 0.76 3.32 7.49
N ALA A 35 1.47 2.29 7.93
CA ALA A 35 2.94 2.27 7.86
C ALA A 35 3.43 2.40 6.41
N HIS A 36 2.78 1.70 5.47
CA HIS A 36 3.24 1.63 4.08
C HIS A 36 2.52 2.60 3.13
N ALA A 37 1.62 3.46 3.62
CA ALA A 37 0.86 4.38 2.77
C ALA A 37 1.75 5.25 1.86
N ARG A 38 2.94 5.65 2.33
CA ARG A 38 3.86 6.49 1.56
C ARG A 38 4.53 5.75 0.41
N ILE A 39 5.09 4.58 0.66
CA ILE A 39 5.71 3.80 -0.41
C ILE A 39 4.67 3.38 -1.46
N VAL A 40 3.45 3.08 -1.04
CA VAL A 40 2.34 2.79 -1.96
C VAL A 40 2.04 3.99 -2.86
N GLN A 41 1.97 5.21 -2.29
CA GLN A 41 1.77 6.44 -3.08
C GLN A 41 2.88 6.68 -4.10
N GLN A 42 4.11 6.21 -3.85
CA GLN A 42 5.24 6.34 -4.78
C GLN A 42 5.20 5.30 -5.90
N ILE A 43 4.82 4.05 -5.60
CA ILE A 43 4.83 2.97 -6.59
C ILE A 43 3.57 2.91 -7.47
N ILE A 44 2.45 3.48 -7.03
CA ILE A 44 1.18 3.41 -7.77
C ILE A 44 1.25 4.11 -9.13
N PRO A 45 1.79 5.35 -9.26
CA PRO A 45 1.94 5.99 -10.57
C PRO A 45 2.81 5.16 -11.54
N VAL A 46 3.77 4.43 -11.00
CA VAL A 46 4.61 3.47 -11.74
C VAL A 46 3.75 2.33 -12.24
N ALA A 47 2.97 1.71 -11.34
CA ALA A 47 2.07 0.63 -11.66
C ALA A 47 1.09 1.02 -12.78
N THR A 48 0.47 2.20 -12.68
CA THR A 48 -0.53 2.68 -13.65
C THR A 48 0.08 3.18 -14.96
N GLY A 49 1.32 3.70 -14.92
CA GLY A 49 2.06 4.14 -16.10
C GLY A 49 2.72 3.00 -16.90
N HIS A 50 3.05 1.86 -16.27
CA HIS A 50 3.77 0.75 -16.88
C HIS A 50 2.89 -0.33 -17.55
N LEU A 51 1.61 -0.06 -17.79
CA LEU A 51 0.69 -1.07 -18.36
C LEU A 51 1.01 -1.54 -19.79
N GLY A 52 2.06 -1.02 -20.43
CA GLY A 52 2.63 -1.57 -21.66
C GLY A 52 1.58 -1.79 -22.75
N GLU A 53 1.46 -3.02 -23.24
CA GLU A 53 0.56 -3.44 -24.33
C GLU A 53 -0.94 -3.37 -24.01
N ARG A 54 -1.33 -3.21 -22.72
CA ARG A 54 -2.75 -3.17 -22.31
C ARG A 54 -3.40 -1.80 -22.45
N GLY A 55 -2.63 -0.78 -22.84
CA GLY A 55 -3.12 0.59 -22.91
C GLY A 55 -3.12 1.29 -21.55
N PRO A 56 -3.63 2.53 -21.47
CA PRO A 56 -3.62 3.31 -20.24
C PRO A 56 -4.55 2.70 -19.18
N PHE A 57 -4.15 2.81 -17.90
CA PHE A 57 -4.99 2.43 -16.77
C PHE A 57 -6.31 3.21 -16.77
N ASP A 58 -7.44 2.52 -16.67
CA ASP A 58 -8.76 3.16 -16.53
C ASP A 58 -9.08 3.38 -15.05
N HIS A 59 -8.77 4.57 -14.51
CA HIS A 59 -9.06 5.00 -13.13
C HIS A 59 -10.55 4.98 -12.75
N SER A 60 -11.47 4.68 -13.67
CA SER A 60 -12.89 4.47 -13.38
C SER A 60 -13.31 3.00 -13.38
N LYS A 61 -12.49 2.11 -13.95
CA LYS A 61 -12.88 0.70 -14.14
C LYS A 61 -11.84 -0.29 -13.69
N GLU A 62 -10.70 0.13 -13.19
CA GLU A 62 -9.64 -0.78 -12.76
C GLU A 62 -9.24 -0.59 -11.30
N TYR A 63 -8.84 -1.70 -10.71
CA TYR A 63 -8.42 -1.84 -9.32
C TYR A 63 -7.02 -2.44 -9.27
N VAL A 64 -6.23 -1.98 -8.31
CA VAL A 64 -4.99 -2.64 -7.91
C VAL A 64 -5.31 -3.56 -6.74
N VAL A 65 -5.24 -4.87 -6.93
CA VAL A 65 -5.45 -5.87 -5.88
C VAL A 65 -4.10 -6.32 -5.36
N ILE A 66 -3.78 -6.01 -4.11
CA ILE A 66 -2.55 -6.42 -3.43
C ILE A 66 -2.89 -7.56 -2.46
N LYS A 67 -2.29 -8.72 -2.71
CA LYS A 67 -2.44 -9.91 -1.86
C LYS A 67 -1.39 -9.90 -0.76
N LEU A 68 -1.86 -10.10 0.46
CA LEU A 68 -1.06 -10.11 1.68
C LEU A 68 -1.17 -11.46 2.38
N ALA A 69 -0.13 -11.85 3.10
CA ALA A 69 -0.16 -12.99 4.01
C ALA A 69 0.27 -12.53 5.41
N TYR A 70 -0.52 -12.89 6.43
CA TYR A 70 -0.19 -12.55 7.81
C TYR A 70 1.10 -13.24 8.27
N ARG A 71 1.91 -12.53 9.06
CA ARG A 71 3.16 -13.02 9.65
C ARG A 71 2.98 -13.24 11.14
N ASP A 72 3.05 -14.49 11.57
CA ASP A 72 2.98 -14.89 12.98
C ASP A 72 4.22 -14.44 13.78
N ASP A 73 5.37 -14.37 13.12
CA ASP A 73 6.64 -13.90 13.66
C ASP A 73 6.75 -12.37 13.86
N CYS A 74 5.70 -11.60 13.56
CA CYS A 74 5.79 -10.13 13.55
C CYS A 74 5.94 -9.49 14.95
N GLY A 75 5.70 -10.22 16.04
CA GLY A 75 5.78 -9.71 17.41
C GLY A 75 4.84 -8.54 17.71
N GLY A 76 3.77 -8.38 16.91
CA GLY A 76 2.86 -7.25 16.96
C GLY A 76 3.39 -5.98 16.30
N ASN A 77 4.51 -6.03 15.57
CA ASN A 77 5.04 -4.91 14.80
C ASN A 77 4.18 -4.67 13.55
N PRO A 78 3.46 -3.54 13.45
CA PRO A 78 2.59 -3.29 12.31
C PRO A 78 3.36 -3.11 11.00
N SER A 79 4.64 -2.72 11.02
CA SER A 79 5.44 -2.63 9.79
C SER A 79 5.85 -3.98 9.20
N GLN A 80 5.71 -5.07 9.97
CA GLN A 80 6.10 -6.42 9.56
C GLN A 80 4.95 -7.42 9.70
N ALA A 81 3.73 -6.96 9.98
CA ALA A 81 2.60 -7.82 10.27
C ALA A 81 2.13 -8.63 9.05
N TYR A 82 2.44 -8.17 7.83
CA TYR A 82 2.04 -8.83 6.60
C TYR A 82 3.20 -8.88 5.61
N ARG A 83 3.31 -10.00 4.90
CA ARG A 83 4.12 -10.13 3.69
C ARG A 83 3.29 -9.73 2.48
N VAL A 84 3.91 -9.05 1.53
CA VAL A 84 3.30 -8.66 0.26
C VAL A 84 3.57 -9.76 -0.76
N GLU A 85 2.57 -10.54 -1.12
CA GLU A 85 2.74 -11.70 -2.00
C GLU A 85 2.79 -11.28 -3.46
N SER A 86 1.74 -10.61 -3.93
CA SER A 86 1.55 -10.26 -5.34
C SER A 86 0.62 -9.08 -5.49
N ALA A 87 0.65 -8.44 -6.65
CA ALA A 87 -0.35 -7.47 -7.05
C ALA A 87 -0.86 -7.78 -8.46
N GLU A 88 -2.11 -7.42 -8.73
CA GLU A 88 -2.76 -7.63 -10.02
C GLU A 88 -3.77 -6.52 -10.31
N PHE A 89 -3.99 -6.24 -11.59
CA PHE A 89 -5.00 -5.28 -12.04
C PHE A 89 -6.29 -6.01 -12.36
N TRP A 90 -7.38 -5.64 -11.71
CA TRP A 90 -8.70 -6.24 -11.90
C TRP A 90 -9.71 -5.21 -12.41
N PRO A 91 -10.58 -5.59 -13.36
CA PRO A 91 -11.70 -4.75 -13.74
C PRO A 91 -12.70 -4.65 -12.59
N SER A 92 -13.35 -3.49 -12.45
CA SER A 92 -14.31 -3.14 -11.41
C SER A 92 -15.47 -4.14 -11.37
N ARG A 93 -15.90 -4.65 -12.53
CA ARG A 93 -16.91 -5.71 -12.63
C ARG A 93 -16.49 -6.97 -11.88
N ALA A 94 -15.27 -7.47 -12.11
CA ALA A 94 -14.77 -8.68 -11.45
C ALA A 94 -14.63 -8.46 -9.94
N VAL A 95 -14.19 -7.28 -9.53
CA VAL A 95 -14.14 -6.87 -8.11
C VAL A 95 -15.53 -6.88 -7.49
N CYS A 96 -16.53 -6.26 -8.14
CA CYS A 96 -17.91 -6.18 -7.64
C CYS A 96 -18.62 -7.54 -7.64
N GLU A 97 -18.26 -8.46 -8.53
CA GLU A 97 -18.76 -9.84 -8.53
C GLU A 97 -18.16 -10.63 -7.36
N ARG A 98 -16.85 -10.47 -7.11
CA ARG A 98 -16.13 -11.12 -6.01
C ARG A 98 -16.50 -10.54 -4.64
N TYR A 99 -16.70 -9.22 -4.56
CA TYR A 99 -16.94 -8.47 -3.33
C TYR A 99 -18.18 -7.56 -3.48
N PRO A 100 -19.40 -8.11 -3.49
CA PRO A 100 -20.62 -7.34 -3.79
C PRO A 100 -20.88 -6.16 -2.86
N HIS A 101 -20.45 -6.26 -1.60
CA HIS A 101 -20.58 -5.21 -0.59
C HIS A 101 -19.77 -3.93 -0.91
N LEU A 102 -18.82 -4.00 -1.86
CA LEU A 102 -18.07 -2.83 -2.32
C LEU A 102 -18.82 -2.04 -3.39
N ARG A 103 -19.77 -2.64 -4.12
CA ARG A 103 -20.42 -2.03 -5.30
C ARG A 103 -20.96 -0.62 -5.06
N GLY A 104 -21.82 -0.46 -4.05
CA GLY A 104 -22.42 0.86 -3.75
C GLY A 104 -21.40 1.92 -3.30
N ARG A 105 -20.22 1.51 -2.83
CA ARG A 105 -19.16 2.43 -2.40
C ARG A 105 -18.31 2.89 -3.58
N ILE A 106 -18.10 2.01 -4.55
CA ILE A 106 -17.40 2.32 -5.81
C ILE A 106 -18.20 3.37 -6.57
N GLU A 107 -19.50 3.14 -6.72
CA GLU A 107 -20.44 4.08 -7.37
C GLU A 107 -20.47 5.44 -6.66
N HIS A 108 -20.45 5.45 -5.33
CA HIS A 108 -20.37 6.68 -4.54
C HIS A 108 -19.08 7.46 -4.79
N TRP A 109 -17.93 6.76 -4.83
CA TRP A 109 -16.63 7.40 -5.02
C TRP A 109 -16.40 7.93 -6.44
N ASP A 110 -16.95 7.27 -7.45
CA ASP A 110 -16.96 7.79 -8.82
C ASP A 110 -17.72 9.12 -8.91
N ALA A 111 -18.80 9.28 -8.15
CA ALA A 111 -19.56 10.53 -8.09
C ALA A 111 -18.79 11.66 -7.37
N LEU A 112 -17.91 11.35 -6.43
CA LEU A 112 -17.09 12.32 -5.68
C LEU A 112 -15.92 12.90 -6.48
N LYS A 113 -15.72 12.50 -7.74
CA LYS A 113 -14.59 12.93 -8.57
C LYS A 113 -14.50 14.46 -8.79
N GLY A 114 -15.45 15.30 -8.35
CA GLY A 114 -15.51 16.74 -8.62
C GLY A 114 -14.84 17.74 -7.66
N GLY A 115 -13.91 17.34 -6.78
CA GLY A 115 -13.40 18.21 -5.69
C GLY A 115 -12.04 18.95 -5.90
N PRO A 116 -11.46 19.54 -4.83
CA PRO A 116 -10.19 20.30 -4.83
C PRO A 116 -8.95 19.55 -5.37
N LEU A 117 -9.00 18.21 -5.43
CA LEU A 117 -7.92 17.39 -5.97
C LEU A 117 -7.83 17.49 -7.50
N ARG A 118 -8.94 17.68 -8.21
CA ARG A 118 -8.93 17.96 -9.66
C ARG A 118 -8.21 19.26 -10.01
N ALA A 119 -8.16 20.22 -9.08
CA ALA A 119 -7.45 21.48 -9.28
C ALA A 119 -5.92 21.33 -9.14
N ARG A 120 -5.41 20.16 -8.71
CA ARG A 120 -3.97 19.91 -8.63
C ARG A 120 -3.42 19.56 -10.00
N ARG A 121 -2.30 20.21 -10.37
CA ARG A 121 -1.61 19.95 -11.62
C ARG A 121 -1.17 18.48 -11.71
N GLY A 122 -1.43 17.85 -12.86
CA GLY A 122 -1.06 16.47 -13.12
C GLY A 122 -1.95 15.43 -12.42
N PHE A 123 -3.06 15.80 -11.79
CA PHE A 123 -3.98 14.82 -11.20
C PHE A 123 -4.65 13.96 -12.29
N LEU A 124 -4.46 12.65 -12.23
CA LEU A 124 -5.01 11.70 -13.21
C LEU A 124 -6.35 11.11 -12.75
N GLY A 125 -6.49 10.87 -11.44
CA GLY A 125 -7.66 10.25 -10.89
C GLY A 125 -7.38 9.61 -9.54
N PHE A 126 -8.30 8.75 -9.10
CA PHE A 126 -8.07 7.89 -7.95
C PHE A 126 -7.79 6.48 -8.43
N VAL A 127 -6.73 5.88 -7.89
CA VAL A 127 -6.48 4.45 -8.02
C VAL A 127 -7.14 3.77 -6.84
N HIS A 128 -8.03 2.83 -7.14
CA HIS A 128 -8.68 2.02 -6.15
C HIS A 128 -7.80 0.82 -5.81
N VAL A 129 -7.38 0.72 -4.56
CA VAL A 129 -6.52 -0.36 -4.07
C VAL A 129 -7.31 -1.27 -3.14
N LEU A 130 -7.23 -2.58 -3.39
CA LEU A 130 -7.79 -3.63 -2.55
C LEU A 130 -6.67 -4.42 -1.90
N TRP A 131 -6.65 -4.39 -0.57
CA TRP A 131 -5.73 -5.17 0.25
C TRP A 131 -6.43 -6.44 0.70
N VAL A 132 -5.98 -7.58 0.22
CA VAL A 132 -6.61 -8.89 0.48
C VAL A 132 -5.66 -9.72 1.33
N ALA A 133 -6.00 -9.90 2.61
CA ALA A 133 -5.23 -10.75 3.52
C ALA A 133 -5.67 -12.22 3.38
N ARG A 134 -4.83 -13.05 2.77
CA ARG A 134 -5.09 -14.47 2.58
C ARG A 134 -5.09 -15.20 3.93
N GLY A 135 -6.03 -16.11 4.11
CA GLY A 135 -6.22 -16.88 5.35
C GLY A 135 -7.11 -16.20 6.40
N ASP A 136 -7.37 -14.91 6.24
CA ASP A 136 -8.26 -14.15 7.12
C ASP A 136 -9.52 -13.65 6.44
N ASP A 137 -9.57 -13.70 5.10
CA ASP A 137 -10.62 -13.12 4.26
C ASP A 137 -10.90 -11.63 4.54
N PHE A 138 -9.92 -10.93 5.12
CA PHE A 138 -10.01 -9.49 5.29
C PHE A 138 -9.78 -8.80 3.95
N VAL A 139 -10.68 -7.88 3.65
CA VAL A 139 -10.57 -7.00 2.50
C VAL A 139 -10.65 -5.56 3.00
N VAL A 140 -9.57 -4.81 2.76
CA VAL A 140 -9.55 -3.37 3.03
C VAL A 140 -9.47 -2.64 1.70
N TRP A 141 -10.45 -1.76 1.47
CA TRP A 141 -10.48 -0.91 0.29
C TRP A 141 -9.96 0.48 0.63
N GLN A 142 -9.22 1.07 -0.31
CA GLN A 142 -8.64 2.39 -0.20
C GLN A 142 -8.62 3.09 -1.57
N ALA A 143 -8.96 4.39 -1.60
CA ALA A 143 -8.76 5.23 -2.77
C ALA A 143 -7.52 6.12 -2.58
N LEU A 144 -6.57 6.03 -3.52
CA LEU A 144 -5.33 6.79 -3.52
C LEU A 144 -5.32 7.79 -4.70
N PRO A 145 -4.97 9.06 -4.49
CA PRO A 145 -4.86 10.00 -5.60
C PRO A 145 -3.63 9.67 -6.44
N ASP A 146 -3.80 9.64 -7.75
CA ASP A 146 -2.76 9.37 -8.72
C ASP A 146 -2.42 10.63 -9.51
N HIS A 147 -1.15 10.78 -9.85
CA HIS A 147 -0.63 11.98 -10.50
C HIS A 147 0.38 11.60 -11.59
N GLU A 148 0.49 12.46 -12.60
CA GLU A 148 1.54 12.39 -13.61
C GLU A 148 2.91 12.35 -12.93
N MET A 149 3.68 11.31 -13.21
CA MET A 149 5.08 11.24 -12.80
C MET A 149 5.89 12.27 -13.58
N SER A 150 6.83 12.91 -12.89
CA SER A 150 7.85 13.68 -13.60
C SER A 150 8.70 12.77 -14.49
N SER A 151 9.21 13.28 -15.62
CA SER A 151 10.07 12.51 -16.51
C SER A 151 11.32 11.98 -15.81
N LEU A 152 11.83 12.71 -14.81
CA LEU A 152 12.96 12.26 -13.97
C LEU A 152 12.61 11.03 -13.14
N GLN A 153 11.45 11.02 -12.47
CA GLN A 153 10.98 9.88 -11.69
C GLN A 153 10.71 8.68 -12.60
N ALA A 154 9.99 8.89 -13.72
CA ALA A 154 9.72 7.83 -14.69
C ALA A 154 11.04 7.20 -15.20
N ASN A 155 12.03 8.01 -15.57
CA ASN A 155 13.32 7.50 -16.05
C ASN A 155 14.10 6.74 -14.97
N ALA A 156 14.14 7.24 -13.73
CA ALA A 156 14.82 6.55 -12.63
C ALA A 156 14.18 5.18 -12.34
N LEU A 157 12.86 5.08 -12.47
CA LEU A 157 12.11 3.83 -12.30
C LEU A 157 12.28 2.88 -13.49
N HIS A 158 12.33 3.39 -14.72
CA HIS A 158 12.61 2.59 -15.92
C HIS A 158 14.03 2.00 -15.91
N GLN A 159 15.00 2.67 -15.28
CA GLN A 159 16.38 2.20 -15.16
C GLN A 159 16.57 1.16 -14.06
N ALA A 160 15.66 1.07 -13.08
CA ALA A 160 15.63 -0.03 -12.14
C ALA A 160 15.07 -1.27 -12.87
N ASP A 161 15.97 -2.14 -13.34
CA ASP A 161 15.71 -3.31 -14.18
C ASP A 161 14.36 -4.02 -13.93
N GLY A 162 13.46 -3.97 -14.93
CA GLY A 162 12.46 -5.02 -15.17
C GLY A 162 11.22 -5.10 -14.27
N SER A 163 10.28 -4.16 -14.44
CA SER A 163 8.81 -4.34 -14.31
C SER A 163 8.17 -4.65 -12.95
N ASP A 164 8.91 -5.08 -11.92
CA ASP A 164 8.31 -5.37 -10.61
C ASP A 164 8.15 -4.10 -9.77
N TRP A 165 7.19 -3.25 -10.18
CA TRP A 165 6.81 -2.02 -9.46
C TRP A 165 6.42 -2.29 -7.99
N LEU A 166 6.10 -3.55 -7.63
CA LEU A 166 5.77 -3.96 -6.28
C LEU A 166 7.02 -4.27 -5.42
N ALA A 167 8.19 -4.49 -6.03
CA ALA A 167 9.42 -4.86 -5.33
C ALA A 167 9.79 -3.91 -4.17
N PRO A 168 9.70 -2.56 -4.31
CA PRO A 168 10.00 -1.67 -3.20
C PRO A 168 9.08 -1.89 -1.99
N LEU A 169 7.78 -2.13 -2.21
CA LEU A 169 6.83 -2.41 -1.13
C LEU A 169 7.09 -3.76 -0.48
N ARG A 170 7.41 -4.81 -1.26
CA ARG A 170 7.81 -6.12 -0.70
C ARG A 170 9.04 -5.98 0.18
N TRP A 171 10.08 -5.33 -0.33
CA TRP A 171 11.33 -5.11 0.39
C TRP A 171 11.10 -4.34 1.70
N ALA A 172 10.31 -3.27 1.65
CA ALA A 172 9.97 -2.51 2.85
C ALA A 172 9.20 -3.34 3.88
N ALA A 173 8.18 -4.09 3.46
CA ALA A 173 7.36 -4.92 4.34
C ALA A 173 8.16 -6.08 4.97
N ASP A 174 9.02 -6.74 4.21
CA ASP A 174 9.84 -7.85 4.70
C ASP A 174 10.84 -7.39 5.78
N ASN A 175 11.40 -6.19 5.60
CA ASN A 175 12.40 -5.61 6.51
C ASN A 175 11.80 -4.68 7.58
N GLY A 176 10.49 -4.40 7.56
CA GLY A 176 9.84 -3.49 8.51
C GLY A 176 10.20 -2.02 8.31
N PHE A 177 10.54 -1.63 7.08
CA PHE A 177 10.91 -0.27 6.73
C PHE A 177 9.69 0.59 6.46
N VAL A 178 9.73 1.81 6.97
CA VAL A 178 8.62 2.76 6.95
C VAL A 178 9.12 4.13 6.55
N TYR A 179 8.45 4.72 5.57
CA TYR A 179 8.77 6.06 5.04
C TYR A 179 7.86 7.11 5.70
N ARG A 180 8.44 8.07 6.42
CA ARG A 180 7.69 9.19 7.04
C ARG A 180 8.43 10.51 6.92
N HIS A 181 7.67 11.61 6.94
CA HIS A 181 8.26 12.92 7.15
C HIS A 181 8.64 13.06 8.64
N PRO A 182 9.89 13.44 8.95
CA PRO A 182 10.32 13.62 10.34
C PRO A 182 9.52 14.69 11.09
N ARG A 183 9.06 15.70 10.37
CA ARG A 183 8.26 16.83 10.88
C ARG A 183 7.39 17.43 9.76
N PRO A 184 6.30 18.13 10.11
CA PRO A 184 5.52 18.89 9.12
C PRO A 184 6.41 19.84 8.31
N GLY A 185 6.19 19.90 6.99
CA GLY A 185 6.95 20.75 6.07
C GLY A 185 8.34 20.24 5.70
N PHE A 186 8.79 19.08 6.21
CA PHE A 186 10.05 18.49 5.77
C PHE A 186 9.92 18.00 4.31
N PRO A 187 10.87 18.34 3.41
CA PRO A 187 10.66 18.27 1.96
C PRO A 187 10.47 16.85 1.40
N PHE A 188 11.10 15.84 2.00
CA PHE A 188 11.06 14.46 1.52
C PHE A 188 10.83 13.45 2.65
N PRO A 189 10.17 12.31 2.40
CA PRO A 189 10.06 11.27 3.41
C PRO A 189 11.45 10.65 3.68
N MET A 190 11.68 10.24 4.92
CA MET A 190 12.87 9.49 5.31
C MET A 190 12.51 8.04 5.61
N MET A 191 13.41 7.13 5.27
CA MET A 191 13.31 5.74 5.64
C MET A 191 13.65 5.55 7.12
N GLY A 192 12.91 4.67 7.79
CA GLY A 192 13.10 4.35 9.19
C GLY A 192 12.40 3.04 9.54
N HIS A 193 12.28 2.76 10.83
CA HIS A 193 11.59 1.59 11.35
C HIS A 193 10.65 1.98 12.49
N LEU A 194 9.71 1.10 12.81
CA LEU A 194 8.90 1.25 14.01
C LEU A 194 9.58 0.56 15.19
N LYS A 195 9.79 1.32 16.26
CA LYS A 195 10.34 0.80 17.52
C LYS A 195 9.26 0.82 18.59
N LYS A 196 9.10 -0.30 19.29
CA LYS A 196 8.15 -0.40 20.41
C LYS A 196 8.59 0.53 21.55
N LYS A 197 7.69 1.39 22.00
CA LYS A 197 7.87 2.27 23.16
C LYS A 197 6.61 2.25 24.02
N GLY A 198 6.70 1.61 25.19
CA GLY A 198 5.54 1.33 26.03
C GLY A 198 4.52 0.45 25.29
N ALA A 199 3.25 0.87 25.30
CA ALA A 199 2.17 0.18 24.60
C ALA A 199 2.12 0.49 23.08
N GLY A 200 2.89 1.45 22.59
CA GLY A 200 2.81 1.95 21.22
C GLY A 200 4.05 1.67 20.37
N TRP A 201 3.93 2.02 19.09
CA TRP A 201 5.01 1.97 18.10
C TRP A 201 5.38 3.40 17.70
N GLN A 202 6.66 3.75 17.85
CA GLN A 202 7.17 5.04 17.42
C GLN A 202 8.11 4.86 16.23
N TRP A 203 7.89 5.63 15.17
CA TRP A 203 8.81 5.68 14.04
C TRP A 203 10.13 6.35 14.43
N GLN A 204 11.24 5.75 14.01
CA GLN A 204 12.58 6.28 14.16
C GLN A 204 13.29 6.28 12.80
N PRO A 205 13.86 7.41 12.36
CA PRO A 205 14.63 7.45 11.13
C PRO A 205 15.88 6.58 11.28
N PHE A 206 16.31 6.00 10.16
CA PHE A 206 17.62 5.36 10.11
C PHE A 206 18.74 6.40 10.20
N SER A 207 19.84 6.03 10.87
CA SER A 207 21.06 6.81 10.85
C SER A 207 21.73 6.72 9.47
N HIS A 208 22.61 7.68 9.16
CA HIS A 208 23.38 7.64 7.93
C HIS A 208 24.16 6.33 7.77
N ALA A 209 24.80 5.84 8.84
CA ALA A 209 25.52 4.57 8.82
C ALA A 209 24.61 3.36 8.50
N GLN A 210 23.37 3.37 8.98
CA GLN A 210 22.38 2.34 8.64
C GLN A 210 22.00 2.41 7.16
N LEU A 211 21.77 3.60 6.62
CA LEU A 211 21.45 3.80 5.20
C LEU A 211 22.58 3.28 4.30
N VAL A 212 23.83 3.64 4.61
CA VAL A 212 25.02 3.15 3.89
C VAL A 212 25.12 1.63 3.96
N ALA A 213 24.90 1.03 5.13
CA ALA A 213 24.94 -0.42 5.29
C ALA A 213 23.84 -1.16 4.50
N MET A 214 22.73 -0.48 4.18
CA MET A 214 21.66 -1.01 3.33
C MET A 214 21.91 -0.79 1.83
N GLY A 215 23.07 -0.25 1.45
CA GLY A 215 23.38 0.08 0.06
C GLY A 215 22.62 1.31 -0.45
N SER A 216 22.14 2.17 0.46
CA SER A 216 21.51 3.44 0.12
C SER A 216 22.46 4.60 0.41
N ASP A 217 22.60 5.49 -0.56
CA ASP A 217 23.48 6.67 -0.54
C ASP A 217 23.00 7.75 0.46
N GLY A 218 21.94 7.47 1.23
CA GLY A 218 21.30 8.42 2.13
C GLY A 218 20.25 9.31 1.46
N VAL A 219 20.04 9.15 0.16
CA VAL A 219 18.99 9.84 -0.60
C VAL A 219 17.79 8.89 -0.72
N ALA A 220 16.63 9.35 -0.22
CA ALA A 220 15.38 8.60 -0.32
C ALA A 220 15.06 8.30 -1.80
N LEU A 221 14.51 7.10 -2.06
CA LEU A 221 13.83 6.80 -3.32
C LEU A 221 12.87 7.96 -3.66
N LEU A 222 13.02 8.47 -4.88
CA LEU A 222 12.44 9.69 -5.47
C LEU A 222 10.91 9.83 -5.34
#